data_AF-A0AAU5W6J8-F1
#
_entry.id   AF-A0AAU5W6J8-F1
#
_cell.length_a   1.000
_cell.length_b   1.000
_cell.length_c   1.000
_cell.angle_alpha   90.00
_cell.angle_beta   90.00
_cell.angle_gamma   90.00
#
_symmetry.space_group_name_H-M   'P 1'
#
loop_
_entity.id
_entity.type
_entity.pdbx_description
1 polymer ?
#
loop_
_entity_poly.entity_id
_entity_poly.type
_entity_poly.pdbx_seq_one_letter_code
_entity_poly.pdbx_strand_id
1 'polypeptide(L)'
;MVDTADIARPYSCHLLEFSVLPGGARLGNIYVAGDADELRECVDGDWEEGADGYLILWYGALLHLWTVQHGAIVAGLDLHPYLRTGDARCDLAVARVLDGSDDEERRETVQEVLMAYAEAERPTASGLPVVARMFDLFDRIDADPADSDALAELDRILDLVEGGDPPASYDGVSVEGLHIDWDAVPVPALHEPVLREGRVSVRWGDASLRHRASHLHHSTPTSEGTDFEHGFTEGGG
;
A
#
# COMPACT_ATOMS: atom_id res chain seq x y z
N MET A 1 31.19 -29.69 4.25
CA MET A 1 30.53 -30.19 3.03
C MET A 1 29.30 -29.32 2.89
N VAL A 2 29.40 -28.25 2.09
CA VAL A 2 28.26 -27.36 1.86
C VAL A 2 27.31 -28.14 0.96
N ASP A 3 26.09 -28.37 1.46
CA ASP A 3 25.08 -29.16 0.77
C ASP A 3 24.75 -28.49 -0.57
N THR A 4 24.89 -29.23 -1.66
CA THR A 4 24.62 -28.77 -3.03
C THR A 4 23.11 -28.82 -3.34
N ALA A 5 22.27 -28.97 -2.31
CA ALA A 5 20.82 -29.12 -2.38
C ALA A 5 20.02 -27.82 -2.25
N ASP A 6 20.65 -26.67 -1.99
CA ASP A 6 19.97 -25.37 -1.84
C ASP A 6 19.85 -24.61 -3.18
N ILE A 7 19.66 -25.37 -4.27
CA ILE A 7 19.30 -24.78 -5.56
C ILE A 7 17.82 -24.48 -5.48
N ALA A 8 17.50 -23.20 -5.47
CA ALA A 8 16.14 -22.73 -5.57
C ALA A 8 15.41 -23.39 -6.75
N ARG A 9 14.23 -23.93 -6.44
CA ARG A 9 13.45 -24.75 -7.37
C ARG A 9 12.35 -23.91 -8.01
N PRO A 10 11.89 -24.28 -9.23
CA PRO A 10 10.76 -23.61 -9.87
C PRO A 10 9.45 -24.03 -9.19
N TYR A 11 9.20 -23.51 -8.00
CA TYR A 11 7.93 -23.64 -7.28
C TYR A 11 6.96 -22.53 -7.67
N SER A 12 5.67 -22.78 -7.46
CA SER A 12 4.64 -21.75 -7.51
C SER A 12 4.39 -21.20 -6.11
N CYS A 13 4.18 -19.90 -6.00
CA CYS A 13 3.92 -19.20 -4.75
C CYS A 13 3.23 -17.85 -5.03
N HIS A 14 2.77 -17.20 -3.96
CA HIS A 14 2.41 -15.80 -3.97
C HIS A 14 3.54 -14.97 -3.36
N LEU A 15 3.74 -13.76 -3.89
CA LEU A 15 4.56 -12.74 -3.26
C LEU A 15 3.70 -11.52 -2.97
N LEU A 16 3.67 -11.00 -1.75
CA LEU A 16 3.18 -9.65 -1.48
C LEU A 16 4.38 -8.72 -1.36
N GLU A 17 4.41 -7.68 -2.17
CA GLU A 17 5.41 -6.63 -2.12
C GLU A 17 4.79 -5.37 -1.55
N PHE A 18 5.33 -4.90 -0.43
CA PHE A 18 5.04 -3.59 0.14
C PHE A 18 6.32 -2.77 0.18
N SER A 19 6.40 -1.76 -0.68
CA SER A 19 7.68 -1.09 -0.89
C SER A 19 7.57 0.35 -1.36
N VAL A 20 8.58 1.15 -1.07
CA VAL A 20 8.69 2.54 -1.53
C VAL A 20 9.96 2.67 -2.36
N LEU A 21 9.86 3.27 -3.55
CA LEU A 21 11.01 3.50 -4.42
C LEU A 21 12.06 4.42 -3.75
N PRO A 22 13.33 4.36 -4.20
CA PRO A 22 14.38 5.23 -3.67
C PRO A 22 14.03 6.73 -3.83
N GLY A 23 13.96 7.46 -2.71
CA GLY A 23 13.68 8.90 -2.71
C GLY A 23 13.30 9.52 -1.36
N GLY A 24 12.91 8.71 -0.37
CA GLY A 24 12.55 9.18 0.97
C GLY A 24 12.66 8.08 2.02
N ALA A 25 11.51 7.50 2.41
CA ALA A 25 11.46 6.32 3.27
C ALA A 25 11.81 5.06 2.45
N ARG A 26 12.89 4.36 2.80
CA ARG A 26 13.25 3.10 2.14
C ARG A 26 12.54 1.95 2.87
N LEU A 27 11.59 1.33 2.19
CA LEU A 27 10.97 0.08 2.64
C LEU A 27 10.86 -0.87 1.44
N GLY A 28 11.08 -2.16 1.68
CA GLY A 28 11.06 -3.20 0.66
C GLY A 28 10.68 -4.55 1.27
N ASN A 29 9.50 -4.60 1.89
CA ASN A 29 9.00 -5.82 2.52
C ASN A 29 8.45 -6.74 1.42
N ILE A 30 8.89 -7.99 1.44
CA ILE A 30 8.43 -9.04 0.53
C ILE A 30 8.03 -10.24 1.36
N TYR A 31 6.74 -10.59 1.28
CA TYR A 31 6.16 -11.76 1.91
C TYR A 31 6.01 -12.84 0.86
N VAL A 32 6.31 -14.10 1.21
CA VAL A 32 6.27 -15.23 0.28
C VAL A 32 5.52 -16.38 0.94
N ALA A 33 4.52 -16.92 0.27
CA ALA A 33 3.72 -18.01 0.81
C ALA A 33 3.27 -19.00 -0.28
N GLY A 34 3.06 -20.25 0.13
CA GLY A 34 2.50 -21.30 -0.71
C GLY A 34 0.98 -21.19 -0.90
N ASP A 35 0.31 -20.45 -0.04
CA ASP A 35 -1.13 -20.21 -0.12
C ASP A 35 -1.49 -18.79 0.35
N ALA A 36 -2.72 -18.37 0.05
CA ALA A 36 -3.18 -17.02 0.33
C ALA A 36 -3.47 -16.79 1.81
N ASP A 37 -3.87 -17.82 2.55
CA ASP A 37 -4.23 -17.72 3.96
C ASP A 37 -2.96 -17.52 4.80
N GLU A 38 -1.89 -18.26 4.50
CA GLU A 38 -0.55 -18.07 5.07
C GLU A 38 0.00 -16.67 4.76
N LEU A 39 -0.16 -16.19 3.51
CA LEU A 39 0.27 -14.84 3.14
C LEU A 39 -0.45 -13.77 3.97
N ARG A 40 -1.77 -13.94 4.13
CA ARG A 40 -2.61 -13.07 4.95
C ARG A 40 -2.16 -13.09 6.41
N GLU A 41 -1.94 -14.27 7.00
CA GLU A 41 -1.48 -14.40 8.39
C GLU A 41 -0.14 -13.69 8.62
N CYS A 42 0.81 -13.83 7.68
CA CYS A 42 2.09 -13.12 7.74
C CYS A 42 1.93 -11.60 7.71
N VAL A 43 1.07 -11.10 6.81
CA VAL A 43 0.85 -9.66 6.64
C VAL A 43 0.08 -9.08 7.83
N ASP A 44 -1.02 -9.73 8.23
CA ASP A 44 -1.85 -9.29 9.36
C ASP A 44 -1.05 -9.32 10.69
N GLY A 45 -0.06 -10.22 10.83
CA GLY A 45 0.85 -10.26 11.98
C GLY A 45 1.88 -9.12 12.02
N ASP A 46 2.36 -8.67 10.86
CA ASP A 46 3.24 -7.50 10.78
C ASP A 46 2.47 -6.17 10.85
N TRP A 47 1.19 -6.20 10.44
CA TRP A 47 0.30 -5.05 10.32
C TRP A 47 -0.82 -5.10 11.35
N GLU A 48 -0.52 -5.46 12.60
CA GLU A 48 -1.52 -5.51 13.68
C GLU A 48 -2.28 -4.18 13.83
N GLU A 49 -1.61 -3.05 13.58
CA GLU A 49 -2.19 -1.70 13.60
C GLU A 49 -2.66 -1.20 12.21
N GLY A 50 -2.67 -2.10 11.22
CA GLY A 50 -2.94 -1.81 9.82
C GLY A 50 -1.68 -1.52 9.00
N ALA A 51 -1.88 -1.43 7.68
CA ALA A 51 -0.85 -1.05 6.74
C ALA A 51 -0.35 0.38 7.04
N ASP A 52 0.93 0.62 6.77
CA ASP A 52 1.54 1.92 7.01
C ASP A 52 0.93 2.98 6.07
N GLY A 53 -0.08 3.69 6.58
CA GLY A 53 -0.82 4.71 5.86
C GLY A 53 0.05 5.92 5.50
N TYR A 54 1.14 6.17 6.23
CA TYR A 54 2.10 7.20 5.84
C TYR A 54 2.79 6.80 4.54
N LEU A 55 3.33 5.59 4.45
CA LEU A 55 3.98 5.13 3.21
C LEU A 55 3.00 5.00 2.04
N ILE A 56 1.78 4.52 2.28
CA ILE A 56 0.75 4.36 1.24
C ILE A 56 0.27 5.73 0.73
N LEU A 57 -0.24 6.58 1.62
CA LEU A 57 -0.93 7.81 1.22
C LEU A 57 0.03 8.95 0.87
N TRP A 58 1.21 9.00 1.50
CA TRP A 58 2.19 10.06 1.26
C TRP A 58 3.20 9.69 0.17
N TYR A 59 3.82 8.52 0.29
CA TYR A 59 4.89 8.09 -0.61
C TYR A 59 4.40 7.30 -1.81
N GLY A 60 3.09 6.98 -1.89
CA GLY A 60 2.55 6.15 -2.96
C GLY A 60 3.23 4.79 -3.00
N ALA A 61 3.40 4.17 -1.82
CA ALA A 61 4.03 2.86 -1.70
C ALA A 61 3.42 1.87 -2.69
N LEU A 62 4.26 1.07 -3.34
CA LEU A 62 3.80 -0.09 -4.07
C LEU A 62 3.20 -1.09 -3.09
N LEU A 63 1.98 -1.51 -3.35
CA LEU A 63 1.32 -2.59 -2.65
C LEU A 63 0.76 -3.60 -3.67
N HIS A 64 1.52 -4.66 -3.92
CA HIS A 64 1.28 -5.55 -5.06
C HIS A 64 1.30 -7.01 -4.65
N LEU A 65 0.33 -7.79 -5.13
CA LEU A 65 0.33 -9.25 -5.06
C LEU A 65 0.82 -9.83 -6.38
N TRP A 66 1.97 -10.48 -6.36
CA TRP A 66 2.52 -11.22 -7.48
C TRP A 66 2.15 -12.69 -7.41
N THR A 67 1.78 -13.27 -8.54
CA THR A 67 1.60 -14.72 -8.68
C THR A 67 2.78 -15.31 -9.42
N VAL A 68 3.47 -16.23 -8.76
CA VAL A 68 4.60 -16.98 -9.31
C VAL A 68 4.14 -18.38 -9.67
N GLN A 69 4.38 -18.78 -10.92
CA GLN A 69 4.16 -20.15 -11.39
C GLN A 69 5.49 -20.72 -11.86
N HIS A 70 5.92 -21.83 -11.27
CA HIS A 70 7.17 -22.50 -11.62
C HIS A 70 8.38 -21.55 -11.67
N GLY A 71 8.52 -20.69 -10.66
CA GLY A 71 9.60 -19.69 -10.56
C GLY A 71 9.47 -18.49 -11.52
N ALA A 72 8.34 -18.31 -12.21
CA ALA A 72 8.09 -17.15 -13.07
C ALA A 72 6.91 -16.31 -12.56
N ILE A 73 7.08 -15.00 -12.42
CA ILE A 73 5.98 -14.06 -12.17
C ILE A 73 5.11 -14.00 -13.42
N VAL A 74 3.87 -14.50 -13.32
CA VAL A 74 2.92 -14.60 -14.44
C VAL A 74 1.77 -13.62 -14.33
N ALA A 75 1.54 -13.05 -13.15
CA ALA A 75 0.52 -12.05 -12.91
C ALA A 75 0.93 -11.14 -11.76
N GLY A 76 0.40 -9.92 -11.78
CA GLY A 76 0.46 -8.99 -10.67
C GLY A 76 -0.90 -8.34 -10.49
N LEU A 77 -1.30 -8.15 -9.24
CA LEU A 77 -2.50 -7.45 -8.84
C LEU A 77 -2.14 -6.29 -7.91
N ASP A 78 -2.54 -5.08 -8.28
CA ASP A 78 -2.49 -3.91 -7.40
C ASP A 78 -3.53 -4.08 -6.29
N LEU A 79 -3.10 -3.96 -5.04
CA LEU A 79 -3.95 -4.16 -3.87
C LEU A 79 -4.53 -2.86 -3.30
N HIS A 80 -4.12 -1.68 -3.77
CA HIS A 80 -4.69 -0.40 -3.31
C HIS A 80 -6.22 -0.33 -3.37
N PRO A 81 -6.90 -0.83 -4.43
CA PRO A 81 -8.37 -0.82 -4.49
C PRO A 81 -9.08 -1.64 -3.40
N TYR A 82 -8.33 -2.50 -2.70
CA TYR A 82 -8.85 -3.37 -1.64
C TYR A 82 -8.53 -2.85 -0.24
N LEU A 83 -7.91 -1.67 -0.12
CA LEU A 83 -7.70 -1.02 1.18
C LEU A 83 -9.03 -0.52 1.75
N ARG A 84 -9.24 -0.76 3.05
CA ARG A 84 -10.43 -0.37 3.80
C ARG A 84 -10.05 0.28 5.12
N THR A 85 -10.87 1.27 5.48
CA THR A 85 -10.82 2.03 6.72
C THR A 85 -11.93 1.59 7.70
N GLY A 86 -12.92 0.84 7.21
CA GLY A 86 -14.16 0.55 7.92
C GLY A 86 -15.27 1.58 7.71
N ASP A 87 -14.97 2.70 7.01
CA ASP A 87 -15.94 3.72 6.62
C ASP A 87 -15.91 3.97 5.11
N ALA A 88 -17.06 3.84 4.46
CA ALA A 88 -17.15 3.89 2.99
C ALA A 88 -16.77 5.27 2.40
N ARG A 89 -16.97 6.36 3.15
CA ARG A 89 -16.62 7.71 2.69
C ARG A 89 -15.11 7.91 2.79
N CYS A 90 -14.48 7.41 3.84
CA CYS A 90 -13.02 7.39 3.97
C CYS A 90 -12.36 6.47 2.93
N ASP A 91 -12.97 5.33 2.59
CA ASP A 91 -12.48 4.43 1.53
C ASP A 91 -12.45 5.13 0.16
N LEU A 92 -13.49 5.95 -0.14
CA LEU A 92 -13.51 6.79 -1.34
C LEU A 92 -12.42 7.86 -1.31
N ALA A 93 -12.15 8.46 -0.14
CA ALA A 93 -11.07 9.41 0.02
C ALA A 93 -9.69 8.77 -0.22
N VAL A 94 -9.46 7.56 0.29
CA VAL A 94 -8.23 6.78 0.01
C VAL A 94 -8.07 6.58 -1.50
N ALA A 95 -9.12 6.11 -2.17
CA ALA A 95 -9.08 5.89 -3.63
C ALA A 95 -8.77 7.19 -4.39
N ARG A 96 -9.36 8.32 -4.00
CA ARG A 96 -9.13 9.63 -4.62
C ARG A 96 -7.70 10.15 -4.40
N VAL A 97 -7.16 10.00 -3.18
CA VAL A 97 -5.76 10.35 -2.88
C VAL A 97 -4.80 9.56 -3.77
N LEU A 98 -5.02 8.25 -3.92
CA LEU A 98 -4.13 7.36 -4.66
C LEU A 98 -4.25 7.50 -6.19
N ASP A 99 -5.44 7.84 -6.69
CA ASP A 99 -5.66 8.11 -8.12
C ASP A 99 -4.91 9.37 -8.59
N GLY A 100 -4.75 10.36 -7.69
CA GLY A 100 -3.97 11.58 -7.95
C GLY A 100 -4.54 12.43 -9.09
N SER A 101 -5.83 12.32 -9.38
CA SER A 101 -6.50 13.02 -10.48
C SER A 101 -6.96 14.44 -10.13
N ASP A 102 -6.96 14.80 -8.85
CA ASP A 102 -7.19 16.19 -8.42
C ASP A 102 -6.10 17.13 -8.95
N ASP A 103 -6.42 18.42 -9.01
CA ASP A 103 -5.43 19.43 -9.37
C ASP A 103 -4.32 19.52 -8.31
N GLU A 104 -3.18 20.04 -8.74
CA GLU A 104 -1.95 20.09 -7.96
C GLU A 104 -2.13 20.82 -6.61
N GLU A 105 -2.88 21.92 -6.59
CA GLU A 105 -3.08 22.74 -5.39
C GLU A 105 -3.88 21.95 -4.34
N ARG A 106 -4.96 21.28 -4.75
CA ARG A 106 -5.73 20.41 -3.85
C ARG A 106 -4.92 19.23 -3.35
N ARG A 107 -4.12 18.62 -4.22
CA ARG A 107 -3.25 17.50 -3.85
C ARG A 107 -2.24 17.93 -2.80
N GLU A 108 -1.62 19.10 -2.95
CA GLU A 108 -0.72 19.69 -1.95
C GLU A 108 -1.47 19.96 -0.64
N THR A 109 -2.66 20.54 -0.68
CA THR A 109 -3.46 20.79 0.54
C THR A 109 -3.81 19.50 1.29
N VAL A 110 -4.27 18.46 0.57
CA VAL A 110 -4.59 17.15 1.18
C VAL A 110 -3.34 16.51 1.77
N GLN A 111 -2.21 16.65 1.09
CA GLN A 111 -0.92 16.22 1.62
C GLN A 111 -0.62 16.97 2.93
N GLU A 112 -0.60 18.30 2.96
CA GLU A 112 -0.32 19.07 4.18
C GLU A 112 -1.16 18.61 5.37
N VAL A 113 -2.46 18.31 5.15
CA VAL A 113 -3.31 17.75 6.19
C VAL A 113 -2.81 16.38 6.66
N LEU A 114 -2.55 15.42 5.77
CA LEU A 114 -2.03 14.10 6.15
C LEU A 114 -0.66 14.19 6.86
N MET A 115 0.21 15.12 6.43
CA MET A 115 1.49 15.37 7.08
C MET A 115 1.32 15.87 8.51
N ALA A 116 0.38 16.77 8.77
CA ALA A 116 0.13 17.28 10.11
C ALA A 116 -0.25 16.18 11.11
N TYR A 117 -0.93 15.11 10.67
CA TYR A 117 -1.19 13.95 11.53
C TYR A 117 0.07 13.17 11.84
N ALA A 118 0.94 12.96 10.85
CA ALA A 118 2.23 12.31 11.06
C ALA A 118 3.13 13.13 12.01
N GLU A 119 3.17 14.46 11.85
CA GLU A 119 3.90 15.39 12.72
C GLU A 119 3.32 15.44 14.15
N ALA A 120 2.01 15.24 14.29
CA ALA A 120 1.34 15.13 15.58
C ALA A 120 1.51 13.74 16.24
N GLU A 121 2.39 12.88 15.70
CA GLU A 121 2.63 11.51 16.16
C GLU A 121 1.35 10.65 16.16
N ARG A 122 0.45 10.89 15.20
CA ARG A 122 -0.78 10.12 15.00
C ARG A 122 -0.67 9.26 13.74
N PRO A 123 -1.37 8.11 13.67
CA PRO A 123 -1.44 7.35 12.42
C PRO A 123 -1.96 8.23 11.28
N THR A 124 -1.28 8.27 10.14
CA THR A 124 -1.70 9.09 8.99
C THR A 124 -3.12 8.78 8.53
N ALA A 125 -3.55 7.52 8.67
CA ALA A 125 -4.92 7.10 8.37
C ALA A 125 -5.98 7.83 9.22
N SER A 126 -5.64 8.30 10.43
CA SER A 126 -6.56 9.07 11.28
C SER A 126 -6.92 10.44 10.71
N GLY A 127 -6.19 10.93 9.71
CA GLY A 127 -6.53 12.15 8.96
C GLY A 127 -7.57 11.94 7.86
N LEU A 128 -7.89 10.69 7.49
CA LEU A 128 -8.81 10.38 6.40
C LEU A 128 -10.23 10.96 6.57
N PRO A 129 -10.84 11.01 7.78
CA PRO A 129 -12.13 11.68 7.96
C PRO A 129 -12.10 13.17 7.59
N VAL A 130 -10.99 13.86 7.88
CA VAL A 130 -10.81 15.27 7.51
C VAL A 130 -10.62 15.40 6.00
N VAL A 131 -9.78 14.55 5.40
CA VAL A 131 -9.55 14.54 3.95
C VAL A 131 -10.85 14.25 3.20
N ALA A 132 -11.64 13.28 3.66
CA ALA A 132 -12.95 12.97 3.12
C ALA A 132 -13.91 14.17 3.17
N ARG A 133 -13.88 14.94 4.28
CA ARG A 133 -14.63 16.20 4.36
C ARG A 133 -14.11 17.23 3.36
N MET A 134 -12.81 17.40 3.24
CA MET A 134 -12.23 18.36 2.30
C MET A 134 -12.65 18.06 0.87
N PHE A 135 -12.67 16.79 0.47
CA PHE A 135 -13.16 16.40 -0.85
C PHE A 135 -14.63 16.78 -1.07
N ASP A 136 -15.51 16.56 -0.09
CA ASP A 136 -16.90 17.03 -0.20
C ASP A 136 -17.00 18.56 -0.30
N LEU A 137 -16.12 19.30 0.38
CA LEU A 137 -16.07 20.76 0.30
C LEU A 137 -15.55 21.21 -1.06
N PHE A 138 -14.52 20.57 -1.61
CA PHE A 138 -14.02 20.82 -2.95
C PHE A 138 -15.10 20.56 -4.00
N ASP A 139 -15.83 19.45 -3.91
CA ASP A 139 -16.90 19.12 -4.84
C ASP A 139 -18.05 20.13 -4.77
N ARG A 140 -18.36 20.67 -3.58
CA ARG A 140 -19.32 21.77 -3.41
C ARG A 140 -18.83 23.07 -4.04
N ILE A 141 -17.56 23.43 -3.83
CA ILE A 141 -16.95 24.64 -4.39
C ILE A 141 -16.86 24.54 -5.92
N ASP A 142 -16.62 23.35 -6.48
CA ASP A 142 -16.64 23.13 -7.93
C ASP A 142 -18.05 23.30 -8.52
N ALA A 143 -19.06 22.80 -7.80
CA ALA A 143 -20.45 22.94 -8.21
C ALA A 143 -20.95 24.40 -8.08
N ASP A 144 -20.52 25.12 -7.04
CA ASP A 144 -20.83 26.52 -6.79
C ASP A 144 -19.62 27.25 -6.18
N PRO A 145 -18.81 27.95 -7.00
CA PRO A 145 -17.66 28.70 -6.52
C PRO A 145 -17.99 29.84 -5.55
N ALA A 146 -19.28 30.21 -5.41
CA ALA A 146 -19.75 31.22 -4.46
C ALA A 146 -20.28 30.62 -3.15
N ASP A 147 -20.16 29.29 -2.93
CA ASP A 147 -20.55 28.62 -1.69
C ASP A 147 -19.66 29.07 -0.52
N SER A 148 -20.05 30.18 0.11
CA SER A 148 -19.31 30.80 1.21
C SER A 148 -19.21 29.92 2.44
N ASP A 149 -20.19 29.04 2.65
CA ASP A 149 -20.20 28.13 3.80
C ASP A 149 -19.16 27.02 3.60
N ALA A 150 -19.04 26.48 2.38
CA ALA A 150 -18.00 25.50 2.06
C ALA A 150 -16.59 26.10 2.16
N LEU A 151 -16.41 27.32 1.62
CA LEU A 151 -15.13 28.04 1.70
C LEU A 151 -14.73 28.33 3.16
N ALA A 152 -15.66 28.85 3.98
CA ALA A 152 -15.39 29.16 5.39
C ALA A 152 -15.19 27.91 6.25
N GLU A 153 -15.70 26.75 5.84
CA GLU A 153 -15.45 25.49 6.51
C GLU A 153 -14.10 24.89 6.14
N LEU A 154 -13.71 24.95 4.87
CA LEU A 154 -12.38 24.54 4.41
C LEU A 154 -11.30 25.38 5.11
N ASP A 155 -11.44 26.70 5.12
CA ASP A 155 -10.54 27.64 5.80
C ASP A 155 -10.35 27.27 7.28
N ARG A 156 -11.45 26.98 8.00
CA ARG A 156 -11.40 26.52 9.39
C ARG A 156 -10.68 25.18 9.57
N ILE A 157 -10.80 24.25 8.63
CA ILE A 157 -10.07 22.97 8.69
C ILE A 157 -8.57 23.23 8.55
N LEU A 158 -8.17 24.06 7.58
CA LEU A 158 -6.78 24.39 7.34
C LEU A 158 -6.16 25.14 8.53
N ASP A 159 -6.87 26.11 9.10
CA ASP A 159 -6.45 26.82 10.31
C ASP A 159 -6.16 25.88 11.50
N LEU A 160 -7.00 24.84 11.69
CA LEU A 160 -6.81 23.85 12.76
C LEU A 160 -5.57 22.99 12.52
N VAL A 161 -5.36 22.59 11.27
CA VAL A 161 -4.21 21.78 10.83
C VAL A 161 -2.91 22.58 10.98
N GLU A 162 -2.87 23.81 10.47
CA GLU A 162 -1.73 24.72 10.61
C GLU A 162 -1.43 25.07 12.07
N GLY A 163 -2.46 25.14 12.91
CA GLY A 163 -2.34 25.34 14.35
C GLY A 163 -1.71 24.17 15.11
N GLY A 164 -1.48 23.02 14.45
CA GLY A 164 -0.93 21.81 15.06
C GLY A 164 -1.93 21.07 15.97
N ASP A 165 -3.23 21.36 15.85
CA ASP A 165 -4.31 20.66 16.54
C ASP A 165 -5.30 20.04 15.54
N PRO A 166 -4.83 19.13 14.66
CA PRO A 166 -5.71 18.48 13.72
C PRO A 166 -6.78 17.66 14.49
N PRO A 167 -8.06 17.71 14.08
CA PRO A 167 -9.14 17.09 14.84
C PRO A 167 -9.03 15.57 14.85
N ALA A 168 -9.17 14.92 16.00
CA ALA A 168 -9.04 13.45 16.10
C ALA A 168 -10.16 12.65 15.40
N SER A 169 -11.24 13.31 15.02
CA SER A 169 -12.37 12.73 14.29
C SER A 169 -13.09 13.84 13.53
N TYR A 170 -13.85 13.45 12.50
CA TYR A 170 -14.72 14.37 11.79
C TYR A 170 -16.13 13.77 11.69
N ASP A 171 -17.17 14.54 12.03
CA ASP A 171 -18.57 14.05 12.12
C ASP A 171 -18.76 12.79 13.00
N GLY A 172 -17.88 12.58 13.99
CA GLY A 172 -17.89 11.40 14.86
C GLY A 172 -17.28 10.14 14.23
N VAL A 173 -16.69 10.25 13.04
CA VAL A 173 -15.94 9.17 12.38
C VAL A 173 -14.47 9.27 12.75
N SER A 174 -13.89 8.14 13.18
CA SER A 174 -12.47 7.96 13.42
C SER A 174 -11.97 6.75 12.64
N VAL A 175 -10.77 6.85 12.06
CA VAL A 175 -10.11 5.75 11.36
C VAL A 175 -8.85 5.38 12.11
N GLU A 176 -8.72 4.11 12.48
CA GLU A 176 -7.57 3.61 13.25
C GLU A 176 -6.42 3.18 12.34
N GLY A 177 -6.72 2.65 11.14
CA GLY A 177 -5.72 2.14 10.21
C GLY A 177 -6.29 1.85 8.82
N LEU A 178 -5.42 1.34 7.95
CA LEU A 178 -5.77 0.83 6.62
C LEU A 178 -5.59 -0.68 6.60
N HIS A 179 -6.59 -1.42 6.16
CA HIS A 179 -6.54 -2.88 6.12
C HIS A 179 -6.89 -3.40 4.73
N ILE A 180 -6.29 -4.51 4.32
CA ILE A 180 -6.67 -5.17 3.07
C ILE A 180 -7.95 -5.97 3.32
N ASP A 181 -8.97 -5.74 2.50
CA ASP A 181 -10.15 -6.61 2.42
C ASP A 181 -9.82 -7.88 1.64
N TRP A 182 -9.15 -8.82 2.32
CA TRP A 182 -8.68 -10.08 1.74
C TRP A 182 -9.79 -10.91 1.10
N ASP A 183 -11.01 -10.82 1.63
CA ASP A 183 -12.16 -11.57 1.10
C ASP A 183 -12.59 -11.05 -0.28
N ALA A 184 -12.27 -9.78 -0.60
CA ALA A 184 -12.52 -9.17 -1.90
C ALA A 184 -11.36 -9.36 -2.89
N VAL A 185 -10.17 -9.79 -2.45
CA VAL A 185 -8.99 -9.93 -3.31
C VAL A 185 -9.12 -11.19 -4.19
N PRO A 186 -9.10 -11.06 -5.53
CA PRO A 186 -9.16 -12.20 -6.44
C PRO A 186 -7.80 -12.91 -6.55
N VAL A 187 -7.40 -13.64 -5.52
CA VAL A 187 -6.11 -14.36 -5.51
C VAL A 187 -6.09 -15.52 -6.52
N PRO A 188 -5.17 -15.53 -7.51
CA PRO A 188 -5.11 -16.60 -8.51
C PRO A 188 -4.67 -17.94 -7.91
N ALA A 189 -5.25 -19.05 -8.36
CA ALA A 189 -4.82 -20.38 -7.91
C ALA A 189 -3.40 -20.72 -8.40
N LEU A 190 -2.62 -21.40 -7.56
CA LEU A 190 -1.26 -21.85 -7.88
C LEU A 190 -1.26 -23.23 -8.55
N HIS A 191 -0.28 -23.47 -9.42
CA HIS A 191 -0.02 -24.77 -10.01
C HIS A 191 1.03 -25.54 -9.21
N GLU A 192 0.88 -26.85 -9.11
CA GLU A 192 1.90 -27.71 -8.50
C GLU A 192 3.20 -27.73 -9.33
N PRO A 193 4.38 -27.85 -8.69
CA PRO A 193 4.58 -27.93 -7.24
C PRO A 193 4.50 -26.56 -6.56
N VAL A 194 3.72 -26.48 -5.48
CA VAL A 194 3.60 -25.27 -4.65
C VAL A 194 4.70 -25.22 -3.58
N LEU A 195 5.21 -24.03 -3.29
CA LEU A 195 6.18 -23.80 -2.22
C LEU A 195 5.58 -24.21 -0.86
N ARG A 196 6.36 -24.88 -0.02
CA ARG A 196 5.95 -25.24 1.36
C ARG A 196 6.98 -24.80 2.40
N GLU A 197 8.25 -24.95 2.05
CA GLU A 197 9.39 -24.52 2.85
C GLU A 197 10.61 -24.38 1.91
N GLY A 198 11.51 -23.47 2.24
CA GLY A 198 12.79 -23.29 1.55
C GLY A 198 12.80 -22.09 0.59
N ARG A 199 13.70 -22.15 -0.39
CA ARG A 199 13.98 -21.03 -1.29
C ARG A 199 13.27 -21.15 -2.64
N VAL A 200 12.81 -20.02 -3.16
CA VAL A 200 12.30 -19.88 -4.52
C VAL A 200 13.09 -18.81 -5.27
N SER A 201 13.54 -19.13 -6.48
CA SER A 201 14.07 -18.13 -7.41
C SER A 201 12.93 -17.68 -8.29
N VAL A 202 12.77 -16.37 -8.40
CA VAL A 202 11.73 -15.79 -9.26
C VAL A 202 12.36 -14.99 -10.39
N ARG A 203 11.71 -15.06 -11.55
CA ARG A 203 12.00 -14.23 -12.72
C ARG A 203 10.72 -13.64 -13.26
N TRP A 204 10.82 -12.49 -13.92
CA TRP A 204 9.69 -11.96 -14.69
C TRP A 204 9.35 -12.92 -15.85
N GLY A 205 8.09 -13.37 -15.91
CA GLY A 205 7.58 -14.19 -17.00
C GLY A 205 7.41 -13.38 -18.29
N ASP A 206 7.06 -12.10 -18.17
CA ASP A 206 6.90 -11.14 -19.25
C ASP A 206 7.44 -9.76 -18.83
N ALA A 207 7.98 -8.99 -19.78
CA ALA A 207 8.48 -7.63 -19.52
C ALA A 207 7.35 -6.63 -19.22
N SER A 208 6.14 -6.85 -19.73
CA SER A 208 4.95 -6.03 -19.49
C SER A 208 4.45 -6.12 -18.05
N LEU A 209 4.76 -7.20 -17.33
CA LEU A 209 4.43 -7.35 -15.91
C LEU A 209 5.36 -6.56 -15.00
N ARG A 210 6.50 -6.07 -15.51
CA ARG A 210 7.47 -5.33 -14.70
C ARG A 210 6.88 -3.99 -14.29
N HIS A 211 6.58 -3.86 -13.00
CA HIS A 211 6.22 -2.57 -12.44
C HIS A 211 7.50 -1.75 -12.21
N ARG A 212 7.55 -0.53 -12.75
CA ARG A 212 8.74 0.34 -12.63
C ARG A 212 9.06 0.71 -11.19
N ALA A 213 8.04 0.69 -10.32
CA ALA A 213 8.18 0.95 -8.90
C ALA A 213 8.49 -0.28 -8.03
N SER A 214 8.53 -1.48 -8.62
CA SER A 214 8.84 -2.70 -7.88
C SER A 214 10.33 -2.80 -7.57
N HIS A 215 10.67 -3.16 -6.34
CA HIS A 215 12.03 -3.54 -5.93
C HIS A 215 12.51 -4.78 -6.67
N LEU A 216 11.60 -5.66 -7.11
CA LEU A 216 11.90 -6.79 -8.01
C LEU A 216 12.36 -6.33 -9.42
N HIS A 217 12.25 -5.04 -9.74
CA HIS A 217 12.80 -4.47 -10.97
C HIS A 217 14.32 -4.23 -10.87
N HIS A 218 14.82 -3.92 -9.67
CA HIS A 218 16.19 -3.48 -9.45
C HIS A 218 17.16 -4.60 -9.03
N SER A 219 16.64 -5.81 -8.77
CA SER A 219 17.48 -7.00 -8.65
C SER A 219 18.08 -7.32 -10.02
N THR A 220 19.35 -6.96 -10.18
CA THR A 220 20.13 -7.23 -11.39
C THR A 220 19.96 -8.70 -11.80
N PRO A 221 19.59 -9.00 -13.06
CA PRO A 221 19.57 -10.37 -13.52
C PRO A 221 21.02 -10.83 -13.64
N THR A 222 21.59 -11.36 -12.56
CA THR A 222 22.49 -12.49 -12.74
C THR A 222 21.66 -13.59 -13.40
N SER A 223 22.27 -14.44 -14.20
CA SER A 223 21.60 -15.58 -14.86
C SER A 223 20.97 -16.61 -13.90
N GLU A 224 20.82 -16.26 -12.62
CA GLU A 224 20.49 -17.11 -11.48
C GLU A 224 19.15 -16.72 -10.80
N GLY A 225 18.52 -15.59 -11.15
CA GLY A 225 17.25 -15.17 -10.54
C GLY A 225 17.42 -14.41 -9.23
N THR A 226 16.32 -13.95 -8.63
CA THR A 226 16.32 -13.39 -7.27
C THR A 226 15.78 -14.44 -6.32
N ASP A 227 16.57 -14.79 -5.31
CA ASP A 227 16.24 -15.81 -4.32
C ASP A 227 15.46 -15.20 -3.17
N PHE A 228 14.33 -15.82 -2.81
CA PHE A 228 13.53 -15.48 -1.65
C PHE A 228 13.40 -16.70 -0.74
N GLU A 229 13.56 -16.51 0.58
CA GLU A 229 13.37 -17.56 1.57
C GLU A 229 11.93 -17.54 2.10
N HIS A 230 11.34 -18.73 2.23
CA HIS A 230 10.10 -18.92 2.98
C HIS A 230 10.40 -18.80 4.48
N GLY A 231 9.98 -17.68 5.08
CA GLY A 231 10.33 -17.29 6.45
C GLY A 231 11.22 -16.05 6.45
N PHE A 232 10.57 -14.88 6.57
CA PHE A 232 11.13 -13.55 6.82
C PHE A 232 12.53 -13.27 6.27
N THR A 233 12.58 -12.54 5.16
CA THR A 233 13.72 -11.66 4.88
C THR A 233 13.36 -10.25 5.34
N GLU A 234 13.80 -9.85 6.53
CA GLU A 234 13.95 -8.42 6.81
C GLU A 234 14.93 -7.87 5.77
N GLY A 235 14.43 -7.09 4.81
CA GLY A 235 15.26 -6.32 3.90
C GLY A 235 16.03 -5.29 4.72
N GLY A 236 17.24 -5.64 5.15
CA GLY A 236 18.08 -4.78 5.99
C GLY A 236 18.26 -3.40 5.36
N GLY A 237 17.83 -2.37 6.10
CA GLY A 237 18.05 -0.95 5.82
C GLY A 237 19.47 -0.47 6.12
#